data_AF-A0A6H9YL34-F1
#
_entry.id   AF-A0A6H9YL34-F1
#
_cell.length_a   1.000
_cell.length_b   1.000
_cell.length_c   1.000
_cell.angle_alpha   90.00
_cell.angle_beta   90.00
_cell.angle_gamma   90.00
#
_symmetry.space_group_name_H-M   'P 1'
#
loop_
_entity.id
_entity.type
_entity.pdbx_description
1 polymer ?
#
loop_
_entity_poly.entity_id
_entity_poly.type
_entity_poly.pdbx_seq_one_letter_code
_entity_poly.pdbx_strand_id
1 'polypeptide(L)'
;MTNHPTPNDILPSETVKIILAVLDGIAIPHAATVEHDETRTKILLDRVMHVTVMLESLLGSGCPNIDDAVSYLEEKLAEHQPVGYVSQKAARRRIEAGATWSEAVSLDYREGAGR
;
A
#
# COMPACT_ATOMS: atom_id res chain seq x y z
N MET A 1 -31.13 23.17 4.31
CA MET A 1 -29.66 23.02 4.39
C MET A 1 -29.38 21.74 5.14
N THR A 2 -29.14 20.64 4.44
CA THR A 2 -28.78 19.35 5.05
C THR A 2 -27.27 19.34 5.27
N ASN A 3 -26.84 19.43 6.53
CA ASN A 3 -25.44 19.20 6.90
C ASN A 3 -25.13 17.73 6.57
N HIS A 4 -24.39 17.49 5.50
CA HIS A 4 -23.76 16.19 5.31
C HIS A 4 -22.60 16.10 6.31
N PRO A 5 -22.64 15.14 7.27
CA PRO A 5 -21.47 14.88 8.09
C PRO A 5 -20.30 14.51 7.17
N THR A 6 -19.15 15.12 7.40
CA THR A 6 -17.92 14.70 6.76
C THR A 6 -17.50 13.34 7.31
N PRO A 7 -16.70 12.53 6.59
CA PRO A 7 -16.22 11.24 7.11
C PRO A 7 -15.55 11.34 8.50
N ASN A 8 -15.02 12.51 8.85
CA ASN A 8 -14.41 12.81 10.16
C ASN A 8 -15.43 13.01 11.30
N ASP A 9 -16.72 13.17 10.99
CA ASP A 9 -17.77 13.32 12.02
C ASP A 9 -18.31 11.95 12.50
N ILE A 10 -17.84 10.84 11.90
CA ILE A 10 -18.34 9.48 12.15
C ILE A 10 -17.42 8.70 13.10
N LEU A 11 -16.11 8.98 13.10
CA LEU A 11 -15.10 8.27 13.91
C LEU A 11 -14.18 9.24 14.66
N PRO A 12 -13.72 8.90 15.89
CA PRO A 12 -12.67 9.66 16.56
C PRO A 12 -11.41 9.79 15.69
N SER A 13 -10.71 10.92 15.79
CA SER A 13 -9.50 11.21 15.00
C SER A 13 -8.42 10.13 15.15
N GLU A 14 -8.26 9.60 16.36
CA GLU A 14 -7.36 8.49 16.69
C GLU A 14 -7.72 7.21 15.91
N THR A 15 -9.01 6.90 15.80
CA THR A 15 -9.50 5.75 15.03
C THR A 15 -9.21 5.93 13.55
N VAL A 16 -9.46 7.13 13.00
CA VAL A 16 -9.13 7.45 11.61
C VAL A 16 -7.63 7.28 11.35
N LYS A 17 -6.79 7.76 12.26
CA LYS A 17 -5.32 7.65 12.15
C LYS A 17 -4.87 6.20 12.09
N ILE A 18 -5.38 5.34 12.99
CA ILE A 18 -5.05 3.91 13.00
C ILE A 18 -5.53 3.23 11.71
N ILE A 19 -6.75 3.53 11.23
CA ILE A 19 -7.28 2.97 9.98
C ILE A 19 -6.41 3.36 8.79
N LEU A 20 -6.00 4.63 8.69
CA LEU A 20 -5.13 5.09 7.63
C LEU A 20 -3.77 4.38 7.67
N ALA A 21 -3.18 4.22 8.85
CA ALA A 21 -1.93 3.50 9.02
C ALA A 21 -2.04 2.01 8.59
N VAL A 22 -3.14 1.34 8.96
CA VAL A 22 -3.43 -0.04 8.51
C VAL A 22 -3.56 -0.09 6.99
N LEU A 23 -4.31 0.84 6.40
CA LEU A 23 -4.49 0.93 4.95
C LEU A 23 -3.17 1.17 4.24
N ASP A 24 -2.32 2.06 4.75
CA ASP A 24 -0.99 2.27 4.21
C ASP A 24 -0.20 0.96 4.23
N GLY A 25 -0.29 0.17 5.30
CA GLY A 25 0.35 -1.14 5.39
C GLY A 25 -0.14 -2.16 4.35
N ILE A 26 -1.44 -2.27 4.11
CA ILE A 26 -2.03 -3.39 3.34
C ILE A 26 -2.46 -3.04 1.92
N ALA A 27 -2.73 -1.77 1.61
CA ALA A 27 -3.33 -1.33 0.34
C ALA A 27 -2.28 -1.18 -0.78
N ILE A 28 -1.38 -2.14 -0.93
CA ILE A 28 -0.39 -2.12 -2.00
C ILE A 28 -1.02 -2.52 -3.35
N PRO A 29 -0.62 -1.87 -4.47
CA PRO A 29 -1.21 -2.11 -5.78
C PRO A 29 -1.26 -3.60 -6.19
N HIS A 30 -2.36 -4.03 -6.81
CA HIS A 30 -2.46 -5.40 -7.33
C HIS A 30 -1.47 -5.67 -8.46
N ALA A 31 -0.84 -6.84 -8.44
CA ALA A 31 0.11 -7.27 -9.46
C ALA A 31 -0.58 -7.54 -10.81
N ALA A 32 0.12 -7.20 -11.90
CA ALA A 32 -0.39 -7.38 -13.26
C ALA A 32 -0.35 -8.83 -13.76
N THR A 33 0.53 -9.65 -13.19
CA THR A 33 0.74 -11.06 -13.57
C THR A 33 0.87 -11.93 -12.33
N VAL A 34 0.75 -13.25 -12.49
CA VAL A 34 0.96 -14.22 -11.41
C VAL A 34 2.39 -14.15 -10.87
N GLU A 35 3.38 -14.08 -11.75
CA GLU A 35 4.80 -13.95 -11.38
C GLU A 35 5.07 -12.69 -10.55
N HIS A 36 4.49 -11.55 -10.94
CA HIS A 36 4.55 -10.32 -10.15
C HIS A 36 3.83 -10.43 -8.81
N ASP A 37 2.79 -11.26 -8.73
CA ASP A 37 2.03 -11.43 -7.48
C ASP A 37 2.84 -12.18 -6.43
N GLU A 38 3.81 -13.01 -6.82
CA GLU A 38 4.75 -13.62 -5.88
C GLU A 38 5.60 -12.56 -5.16
N THR A 39 6.17 -11.62 -5.91
CA THR A 39 6.94 -10.50 -5.34
C THR A 39 6.05 -9.59 -4.50
N ARG A 40 4.87 -9.22 -5.02
CA ARG A 40 3.88 -8.43 -4.29
C ARG A 40 3.47 -9.10 -2.98
N THR A 41 3.24 -10.42 -2.99
CA THR A 41 2.79 -11.18 -1.82
C THR A 41 3.85 -11.20 -0.74
N LYS A 42 5.14 -11.39 -1.10
CA LYS A 42 6.25 -11.29 -0.13
C LYS A 42 6.26 -9.94 0.57
N ILE A 43 6.18 -8.84 -0.20
CA ILE A 43 6.14 -7.48 0.35
C ILE A 43 4.89 -7.27 1.23
N LEU A 44 3.72 -7.77 0.81
CA LEU A 44 2.49 -7.64 1.59
C LEU A 44 2.61 -8.37 2.93
N LEU A 45 3.18 -9.58 2.95
CA LEU A 45 3.36 -10.35 4.18
C LEU A 45 4.29 -9.63 5.17
N ASP A 46 5.40 -9.07 4.70
CA ASP A 46 6.32 -8.28 5.54
C ASP A 46 5.61 -7.05 6.13
N ARG A 47 4.84 -6.32 5.32
CA ARG A 47 4.07 -5.15 5.78
C ARG A 47 2.96 -5.53 6.76
N VAL A 48 2.25 -6.62 6.52
CA VAL A 48 1.19 -7.14 7.43
C VAL A 48 1.78 -7.53 8.78
N MET A 49 2.99 -8.11 8.81
CA MET A 49 3.68 -8.37 10.06
C MET A 49 3.88 -7.08 10.87
N HIS A 50 4.36 -6.00 10.25
CA HIS A 50 4.55 -4.71 10.93
C HIS A 50 3.25 -4.05 11.37
N VAL A 51 2.19 -4.14 10.56
CA VAL A 51 0.84 -3.70 10.96
C VAL A 51 0.38 -4.47 12.21
N THR A 52 0.63 -5.78 12.24
CA THR A 52 0.28 -6.64 13.38
C THR A 52 1.02 -6.20 14.64
N VAL A 53 2.35 -5.99 14.55
CA VAL A 53 3.17 -5.52 15.68
C VAL A 53 2.69 -4.16 16.20
N MET A 54 2.33 -3.22 15.31
CA MET A 54 1.77 -1.93 15.69
C MET A 54 0.46 -2.11 16.47
N LEU A 55 -0.49 -2.90 15.95
CA LEU A 55 -1.78 -3.13 16.57
C LEU A 55 -1.66 -3.84 17.93
N GLU A 56 -0.80 -4.86 18.02
CA GLU A 56 -0.50 -5.55 19.29
C GLU A 56 0.12 -4.59 20.32
N SER A 57 0.99 -3.68 19.89
CA SER A 57 1.61 -2.68 20.78
C SER A 57 0.59 -1.69 21.35
N LEU A 58 -0.43 -1.33 20.56
CA LEU A 58 -1.54 -0.46 20.97
C LEU A 58 -2.54 -1.16 21.89
N LEU A 59 -2.81 -2.45 21.66
CA LEU A 59 -3.73 -3.24 22.49
C LEU A 59 -3.08 -3.69 23.81
N GLY A 60 -1.75 -3.85 23.83
CA GLY A 60 -0.98 -4.19 25.01
C GLY A 60 -0.41 -2.97 25.73
N SER A 61 0.59 -3.21 26.59
CA SER A 61 1.33 -2.17 27.32
C SER A 61 2.61 -1.72 26.60
N GLY A 62 2.77 -2.06 25.31
CA GLY A 62 4.02 -1.89 24.56
C GLY A 62 4.27 -0.46 24.08
N CYS A 63 3.21 0.27 23.72
CA CYS A 63 3.30 1.67 23.35
C CYS A 63 2.01 2.40 23.77
N PRO A 64 2.05 3.28 24.79
CA PRO A 64 0.84 3.96 25.27
C PRO A 64 0.36 5.07 24.32
N ASN A 65 1.11 5.37 23.26
CA ASN A 65 0.89 6.50 22.37
C ASN A 65 0.66 6.05 20.93
N ILE A 66 -0.46 6.47 20.35
CA ILE A 66 -0.83 6.19 18.95
C ILE A 66 0.19 6.80 17.99
N ASP A 67 0.73 7.98 18.30
CA ASP A 67 1.67 8.66 17.41
C ASP A 67 2.96 7.84 17.25
N ASP A 68 3.51 7.33 18.36
CA ASP A 68 4.72 6.53 18.35
C ASP A 68 4.52 5.18 17.63
N ALA A 69 3.35 4.55 17.82
CA ALA A 69 3.00 3.31 17.11
C ALA A 69 2.88 3.54 15.58
N VAL A 70 2.26 4.65 15.17
CA VAL A 70 2.13 5.00 13.75
C VAL A 70 3.48 5.35 13.15
N SER A 71 4.32 6.12 13.84
CA SER A 71 5.68 6.44 13.36
C SER A 71 6.54 5.19 13.21
N TYR A 72 6.44 4.23 14.14
CA TYR A 72 7.08 2.92 13.97
C TYR A 72 6.63 2.23 12.68
N LEU A 73 5.33 2.22 12.38
CA LEU A 73 4.83 1.60 11.16
C LEU A 73 5.34 2.35 9.92
N GLU A 74 5.29 3.68 9.91
CA GLU A 74 5.79 4.51 8.80
C GLU A 74 7.26 4.21 8.47
N GLU A 75 8.12 4.11 9.47
CA GLU A 75 9.53 3.73 9.31
C GLU A 75 9.66 2.35 8.65
N LYS A 76 8.86 1.37 9.09
CA LYS A 76 8.89 0.02 8.53
C LYS A 76 8.30 -0.05 7.12
N LEU A 77 7.27 0.73 6.81
CA LEU A 77 6.75 0.80 5.44
C LEU A 77 7.76 1.44 4.48
N ALA A 78 8.61 2.35 4.96
CA ALA A 78 9.70 2.90 4.17
C ALA A 78 10.80 1.86 3.87
N GLU A 79 11.05 0.91 4.77
CA GLU A 79 11.93 -0.25 4.54
C GLU A 79 11.33 -1.26 3.54
N HIS A 80 10.00 -1.37 3.48
CA HIS A 80 9.25 -2.35 2.67
C HIS A 80 8.42 -1.70 1.54
N GLN A 81 9.08 -0.92 0.68
CA GLN A 81 8.42 -0.25 -0.44
C GLN A 81 7.80 -1.26 -1.44
N PRO A 82 6.62 -0.95 -2.04
CA PRO A 82 5.93 -1.85 -2.97
C PRO A 82 6.52 -1.76 -4.37
N VAL A 83 7.79 -2.15 -4.51
CA VAL A 83 8.57 -2.10 -5.75
C VAL A 83 8.97 -3.51 -6.21
N GLY A 84 9.57 -3.62 -7.42
CA GLY A 84 10.04 -4.91 -7.95
C GLY A 84 8.95 -5.75 -8.64
N TYR A 85 7.77 -5.18 -8.88
CA TYR A 85 6.70 -5.81 -9.66
C TYR A 85 5.91 -4.75 -10.44
N VAL A 86 5.27 -5.14 -11.55
CA VAL A 86 4.35 -4.25 -12.28
C VAL A 86 2.93 -4.41 -11.74
N SER A 87 2.32 -3.30 -11.34
CA SER A 87 0.91 -3.29 -10.94
C SER A 87 -0.05 -3.28 -12.12
N GLN A 88 -1.28 -3.77 -11.95
CA GLN A 88 -2.34 -3.70 -12.98
C GLN A 88 -2.57 -2.27 -13.46
N LYS A 89 -2.56 -1.30 -12.54
CA LYS A 89 -2.70 0.12 -12.87
C LYS A 89 -1.52 0.63 -13.69
N ALA A 90 -0.30 0.19 -13.41
CA ALA A 90 0.87 0.56 -14.22
C ALA A 90 0.82 -0.09 -15.61
N ALA A 91 0.53 -1.38 -15.71
CA ALA A 91 0.38 -2.09 -16.98
C ALA A 91 -0.71 -1.46 -17.85
N ARG A 92 -1.88 -1.16 -17.27
CA ARG A 92 -2.99 -0.52 -18.02
C ARG A 92 -2.61 0.84 -18.59
N ARG A 93 -1.95 1.69 -17.80
CA ARG A 93 -1.45 2.99 -18.28
C ARG A 93 -0.44 2.85 -19.43
N ARG A 94 0.42 1.82 -19.39
CA ARG A 94 1.37 1.55 -20.48
C ARG A 94 0.67 1.09 -21.76
N ILE A 95 -0.38 0.28 -21.64
CA ILE A 95 -1.23 -0.13 -22.79
C ILE A 95 -1.94 1.08 -23.38
N GLU A 96 -2.48 1.97 -22.53
CA GLU A 96 -3.11 3.22 -22.96
C GLU A 96 -2.11 4.12 -23.71
N ALA A 97 -0.81 4.04 -23.38
CA ALA A 97 0.27 4.71 -24.09
C ALA A 97 0.73 3.99 -25.39
N GLY A 98 0.14 2.83 -25.69
CA GLY A 98 0.38 2.06 -26.92
C GLY A 98 1.32 0.86 -26.78
N ALA A 99 1.70 0.48 -25.56
CA ALA A 99 2.48 -0.74 -25.34
C ALA A 99 1.65 -2.01 -25.59
N THR A 100 2.28 -3.06 -26.10
CA THR A 100 1.72 -4.41 -26.07
C THR A 100 1.62 -4.92 -24.63
N TRP A 101 0.86 -5.99 -24.37
CA TRP A 101 0.79 -6.60 -23.04
C TRP A 101 2.17 -7.00 -22.50
N SER A 102 3.00 -7.66 -23.34
CA SER A 102 4.34 -8.12 -22.95
C SER A 102 5.25 -6.96 -22.53
N GLU A 103 5.20 -5.84 -23.26
CA GLU A 103 5.94 -4.63 -22.91
C GLU A 103 5.36 -3.98 -21.65
N ALA A 104 4.04 -3.91 -21.55
CA ALA A 104 3.34 -3.27 -20.44
C ALA A 104 3.64 -3.95 -19.10
N VAL A 105 3.82 -5.27 -19.08
CA VAL A 105 4.20 -6.02 -17.88
C VAL A 105 5.70 -6.17 -17.71
N SER A 106 6.54 -5.71 -18.65
CA SER A 106 7.99 -5.76 -18.45
C SER A 106 8.43 -4.81 -17.33
N LEU A 107 9.32 -5.26 -16.45
CA LEU A 107 10.02 -4.39 -15.50
C LEU A 107 10.94 -3.39 -16.21
N ASP A 108 11.45 -3.78 -17.39
CA ASP A 108 12.37 -2.97 -18.20
C ASP A 108 11.65 -2.05 -19.21
N TYR A 109 10.33 -1.88 -19.09
CA TYR A 109 9.55 -1.05 -20.00
C TYR A 109 10.12 0.37 -20.12
N ARG A 110 10.36 0.80 -21.36
CA ARG A 110 10.73 2.18 -21.72
C ARG A 110 9.70 2.74 -22.70
N GLU A 111 9.23 3.95 -22.42
CA GLU A 111 8.29 4.64 -23.28
C GLU A 111 8.88 4.84 -24.68
N GLY A 112 8.16 4.43 -25.73
CA GLY A 112 8.59 4.57 -27.12
C GLY A 112 9.53 3.48 -27.68
N ALA A 113 9.83 2.41 -26.93
CA ALA A 113 10.71 1.34 -27.41
C ALA A 113 10.12 0.43 -28.51
N GLY A 114 8.81 0.54 -28.77
CA GLY A 114 8.05 -0.33 -29.69
C GLY A 114 7.38 0.37 -30.86
N ARG A 115 7.84 1.55 -31.29
CA ARG A 115 7.38 2.22 -32.52
C ARG A 115 8.48 2.32 -33.56
#